data_AF-A0A1G2ZJ98-F1
#
_entry.id   AF-A0A1G2ZJ98-F1
#
_cell.length_a   1.000
_cell.length_b   1.000
_cell.length_c   1.000
_cell.angle_alpha   90.00
_cell.angle_beta   90.00
_cell.angle_gamma   90.00
#
_symmetry.space_group_name_H-M   'P 1'
#
loop_
_entity.id
_entity.type
_entity.pdbx_description
1 polymer ?
#
loop_
_entity_poly.entity_id
_entity_poly.type
_entity_poly.pdbx_seq_one_letter_code
_entity_poly.pdbx_strand_id
1 'polypeptide(L)'
;MKKLQKTIKKGVEIEGVGLFSGQKAKLRILPAMQDSGITFIRVDLPDKPRVPVTVENVDAKLRRTAIVKDGVEIETVEHLLSSIFGLELHNLDIEIDASEVPVIDGSSKPFVDLLRQAEIIEQDAPKRVITIKEPISIMDNEVTIVALPSENGLTVSYTLNYDGTYIGSQHLSLNINEISFASEIAPARTFCLKNEADVLLQQGLGKGANYKNTLVIDSNGVIDNELRFKDEFVRHKILDLLGDLSLLNASLKAHIVAVKSGHSTNVKLVKKIWEVCSEPQEGSKKPETWLDVREMAKILPHRYPMLLIDKVIELEGYKHAVGIKNVTINEPFFQGHFPGRPIMPGVLQIEAM
;
A
#
# COMPACT_ATOMS: atom_id res chain seq x y z
N MET A 1 16.25 -7.10 -20.53
CA MET A 1 16.31 -5.65 -20.24
C MET A 1 15.89 -5.44 -18.79
N LYS A 2 16.44 -4.44 -18.08
CA LYS A 2 15.88 -4.03 -16.77
C LYS A 2 14.45 -3.52 -17.02
N LYS A 3 13.49 -3.91 -16.18
CA LYS A 3 12.17 -3.26 -16.20
C LYS A 3 12.30 -1.95 -15.40
N LEU A 4 12.01 -0.83 -16.04
CA LEU A 4 12.17 0.51 -15.47
C LEU A 4 10.90 0.96 -14.72
N GLN A 5 11.07 1.93 -13.83
CA GLN A 5 9.96 2.69 -13.24
C GLN A 5 9.29 3.55 -14.32
N LYS A 6 8.03 3.92 -14.07
CA LYS A 6 7.24 4.77 -14.98
C LYS A 6 6.54 5.89 -14.22
N THR A 7 6.45 7.03 -14.86
CA THR A 7 5.61 8.17 -14.47
C THR A 7 4.87 8.70 -15.71
N ILE A 8 4.14 9.80 -15.58
CA ILE A 8 3.54 10.53 -16.70
C ILE A 8 4.46 11.67 -17.16
N LYS A 9 4.24 12.23 -18.35
CA LYS A 9 5.08 13.31 -18.90
C LYS A 9 4.57 14.70 -18.53
N LYS A 10 3.26 14.86 -18.39
CA LYS A 10 2.57 16.12 -18.10
C LYS A 10 1.42 15.88 -17.14
N GLY A 11 1.04 16.92 -16.39
CA GLY A 11 -0.10 16.85 -15.47
C GLY A 11 -1.44 16.69 -16.22
N VAL A 12 -2.38 16.00 -15.59
CA VAL A 12 -3.76 15.81 -16.07
C VAL A 12 -4.74 15.98 -14.92
N GLU A 13 -5.97 16.39 -15.22
CA GLU A 13 -7.00 16.66 -14.20
C GLU A 13 -8.36 16.07 -14.55
N ILE A 14 -9.14 15.74 -13.52
CA ILE A 14 -10.50 15.23 -13.64
C ILE A 14 -11.34 15.69 -12.44
N GLU A 15 -12.59 16.02 -12.69
CA GLU A 15 -13.56 16.47 -11.68
C GLU A 15 -14.75 15.52 -11.63
N GLY A 16 -15.30 15.33 -10.44
CA GLY A 16 -16.50 14.52 -10.23
C GLY A 16 -17.06 14.66 -8.83
N VAL A 17 -17.78 13.63 -8.38
CA VAL A 17 -18.31 13.52 -7.02
C VAL A 17 -17.81 12.25 -6.35
N GLY A 18 -17.52 12.31 -5.04
CA GLY A 18 -17.26 11.14 -4.22
C GLY A 18 -18.51 10.25 -4.11
N LEU A 19 -18.36 8.93 -4.21
CA LEU A 19 -19.47 7.97 -4.20
C LEU A 19 -20.25 8.03 -2.89
N PHE A 20 -19.54 8.03 -1.76
CA PHE A 20 -20.11 7.90 -0.43
C PHE A 20 -20.50 9.27 0.14
N SER A 21 -19.62 10.25 0.04
CA SER A 21 -19.81 11.61 0.58
C SER A 21 -20.77 12.47 -0.25
N GLY A 22 -20.82 12.26 -1.57
CA GLY A 22 -21.50 13.14 -2.53
C GLY A 22 -20.84 14.51 -2.69
N GLN A 23 -19.67 14.75 -2.08
CA GLN A 23 -18.93 15.99 -2.25
C GLN A 23 -18.30 16.06 -3.64
N LYS A 24 -18.18 17.26 -4.20
CA LYS A 24 -17.37 17.46 -5.42
C LYS A 24 -15.89 17.31 -5.08
N ALA A 25 -15.13 16.72 -5.99
CA ALA A 25 -13.70 16.56 -5.88
C ALA A 25 -13.03 16.81 -7.25
N LYS A 26 -11.98 17.63 -7.25
CA LYS A 26 -11.03 17.79 -8.34
C LYS A 26 -9.76 17.02 -8.01
N LEU A 27 -9.35 16.17 -8.94
CA LEU A 27 -8.04 15.53 -8.94
C LEU A 27 -7.13 16.21 -9.95
N ARG A 28 -5.86 16.42 -9.57
CA ARG A 28 -4.77 16.70 -10.51
C ARG A 28 -3.63 15.70 -10.28
N ILE A 29 -3.40 14.85 -11.27
CA ILE A 29 -2.34 13.84 -11.28
C ILE A 29 -1.12 14.44 -11.96
N LEU A 30 0.04 14.38 -11.30
CA LEU A 30 1.28 15.01 -11.70
C LEU A 30 2.42 13.99 -11.83
N PRO A 31 3.41 14.26 -12.71
CA PRO A 31 4.67 13.51 -12.71
C PRO A 31 5.37 13.66 -11.36
N ALA A 32 6.06 12.60 -10.92
CA ALA A 32 6.89 12.63 -9.72
C ALA A 32 8.28 12.04 -9.99
N MET A 33 9.22 12.33 -9.09
CA MET A 33 10.60 11.87 -9.20
C MET A 33 10.68 10.34 -9.11
N GLN A 34 11.76 9.75 -9.63
CA GLN A 34 12.02 8.33 -9.41
C GLN A 34 12.06 8.00 -7.90
N ASP A 35 11.69 6.77 -7.55
CA ASP A 35 11.66 6.26 -6.19
C ASP A 35 10.71 7.00 -5.21
N SER A 36 9.90 7.96 -5.67
CA SER A 36 8.97 8.72 -4.80
C SER A 36 7.67 7.96 -4.47
N GLY A 37 7.29 6.97 -5.27
CA GLY A 37 6.03 6.26 -5.14
C GLY A 37 4.80 7.10 -5.51
N ILE A 38 3.63 6.60 -5.13
CA ILE A 38 2.34 7.30 -5.30
C ILE A 38 2.02 8.06 -4.01
N THR A 39 1.76 9.37 -4.11
CA THR A 39 1.44 10.22 -2.94
C THR A 39 0.22 11.08 -3.20
N PHE A 40 -0.78 11.01 -2.33
CA PHE A 40 -1.89 11.96 -2.30
C PHE A 40 -1.48 13.27 -1.61
N ILE A 41 -2.03 14.40 -2.05
CA ILE A 41 -1.80 15.73 -1.50
C ILE A 41 -3.14 16.42 -1.32
N ARG A 42 -3.57 16.64 -0.06
CA ARG A 42 -4.84 17.31 0.24
C ARG A 42 -4.68 18.83 0.12
N VAL A 43 -4.96 19.38 -1.07
CA VAL A 43 -4.67 20.79 -1.40
C VAL A 43 -5.69 21.79 -0.84
N ASP A 44 -6.82 21.29 -0.35
CA ASP A 44 -7.86 22.03 0.39
C ASP A 44 -7.50 22.31 1.85
N LEU A 45 -6.55 21.56 2.42
CA LEU A 45 -6.13 21.68 3.82
C LEU A 45 -4.93 22.62 3.98
N PRO A 46 -4.77 23.26 5.16
CA PRO A 46 -3.55 23.98 5.53
C PRO A 46 -2.31 23.09 5.34
N ASP A 47 -1.19 23.69 4.94
CA ASP A 47 0.11 23.03 4.70
C ASP A 47 0.14 21.92 3.63
N LYS A 48 -1.00 21.65 2.96
CA LYS A 48 -1.14 20.68 1.85
C LYS A 48 -0.54 19.31 2.17
N PRO A 49 -1.03 18.63 3.22
CA PRO A 49 -0.41 17.43 3.76
C PRO A 49 -0.29 16.31 2.73
N ARG A 50 0.89 15.67 2.72
CA ARG A 50 1.25 14.57 1.84
C ARG A 50 1.00 13.23 2.52
N VAL A 51 0.20 12.39 1.86
CA VAL A 51 -0.27 11.09 2.33
C VAL A 51 0.20 10.01 1.34
N PRO A 52 1.37 9.37 1.59
CA PRO A 52 1.91 8.33 0.71
C PRO A 52 1.05 7.07 0.72
N VAL A 53 0.88 6.46 -0.45
CA VAL A 53 0.14 5.20 -0.62
C VAL A 53 1.05 4.04 -0.20
N THR A 54 0.94 3.61 1.05
CA THR A 54 1.73 2.50 1.61
C THR A 54 0.90 1.58 2.49
N VAL A 55 1.45 0.40 2.80
CA VAL A 55 0.84 -0.64 3.63
C VAL A 55 0.62 -0.19 5.08
N GLU A 56 1.41 0.76 5.57
CA GLU A 56 1.32 1.36 6.90
C GLU A 56 0.16 2.36 6.99
N ASN A 57 -0.11 3.12 5.91
CA ASN A 57 -1.10 4.19 5.87
C ASN A 57 -2.50 3.70 5.43
N VAL A 58 -2.72 2.40 5.15
CA VAL A 58 -4.02 1.90 4.71
C VAL A 58 -4.98 1.58 5.86
N ASP A 59 -6.19 2.13 5.76
CA ASP A 59 -7.37 1.71 6.52
C ASP A 59 -8.41 1.06 5.58
N ALA A 60 -9.06 -0.01 6.07
CA ALA A 60 -10.05 -0.77 5.32
C ALA A 60 -11.44 -0.48 5.88
N LYS A 61 -12.17 0.43 5.20
CA LYS A 61 -13.48 0.89 5.64
C LYS A 61 -14.61 0.04 5.08
N LEU A 62 -15.83 0.29 5.56
CA LEU A 62 -17.02 -0.34 5.02
C LEU A 62 -17.16 0.00 3.52
N ARG A 63 -16.94 -1.03 2.68
CA ARG A 63 -17.09 -1.00 1.21
C ARG A 63 -16.14 -0.06 0.45
N ARG A 64 -14.99 0.31 1.01
CA ARG A 64 -13.94 1.10 0.35
C ARG A 64 -12.59 1.02 1.06
N THR A 65 -11.52 1.35 0.35
CA THR A 65 -10.18 1.50 0.93
C THR A 65 -9.89 2.99 1.14
N ALA A 66 -9.18 3.31 2.21
CA ALA A 66 -8.74 4.67 2.54
C ALA A 66 -7.24 4.71 2.83
N ILE A 67 -6.60 5.83 2.49
CA ILE A 67 -5.23 6.12 2.92
C ILE A 67 -5.30 7.22 3.97
N VAL A 68 -4.77 6.93 5.16
CA VAL A 68 -4.86 7.74 6.37
C VAL A 68 -3.46 7.96 6.92
N LYS A 69 -3.12 9.22 7.19
CA LYS A 69 -1.85 9.60 7.84
C LYS A 69 -2.03 10.90 8.62
N ASP A 70 -1.54 10.93 9.86
CA ASP A 70 -1.53 12.13 10.72
C ASP A 70 -2.92 12.82 10.86
N GLY A 71 -3.99 12.03 10.84
CA GLY A 71 -5.39 12.51 10.89
C GLY A 71 -5.96 13.02 9.56
N VAL A 72 -5.16 13.02 8.50
CA VAL A 72 -5.57 13.34 7.13
C VAL A 72 -5.96 12.05 6.40
N GLU A 73 -7.02 12.12 5.60
CA GLU A 73 -7.61 10.95 4.94
C GLU A 73 -8.02 11.23 3.50
N ILE A 74 -7.88 10.20 2.65
CA ILE A 74 -8.45 10.09 1.31
C ILE A 74 -9.13 8.72 1.19
N GLU A 75 -10.45 8.70 0.97
CA GLU A 75 -11.27 7.50 0.80
C GLU A 75 -11.54 7.15 -0.68
N THR A 76 -11.98 5.92 -0.94
CA THR A 76 -12.42 5.40 -2.26
C THR A 76 -11.27 5.38 -3.29
N VAL A 77 -10.05 5.13 -2.83
CA VAL A 77 -8.83 5.20 -3.66
C VAL A 77 -8.69 4.05 -4.65
N GLU A 78 -9.36 2.93 -4.40
CA GLU A 78 -9.22 1.65 -5.08
C GLU A 78 -9.30 1.73 -6.61
N HIS A 79 -10.28 2.44 -7.19
CA HIS A 79 -10.44 2.50 -8.65
C HIS A 79 -9.29 3.26 -9.34
N LEU A 80 -8.85 4.36 -8.75
CA LEU A 80 -7.72 5.17 -9.24
C LEU A 80 -6.42 4.38 -9.09
N LEU A 81 -6.17 3.80 -7.92
CA LEU A 81 -5.00 2.96 -7.65
C LEU A 81 -4.95 1.72 -8.54
N SER A 82 -6.10 1.10 -8.84
CA SER A 82 -6.20 -0.01 -9.78
C SER A 82 -5.75 0.40 -11.19
N SER A 83 -6.13 1.61 -11.64
CA SER A 83 -5.68 2.16 -12.94
C SER A 83 -4.17 2.43 -12.99
N ILE A 84 -3.59 2.90 -11.88
CA ILE A 84 -2.15 3.17 -11.74
C ILE A 84 -1.37 1.85 -11.76
N PHE A 85 -1.81 0.86 -10.97
CA PHE A 85 -1.20 -0.47 -10.91
C PHE A 85 -1.29 -1.21 -12.25
N GLY A 86 -2.48 -1.21 -12.87
CA GLY A 86 -2.72 -1.89 -14.15
C GLY A 86 -1.98 -1.29 -15.34
N LEU A 87 -1.58 -0.01 -15.28
CA LEU A 87 -0.72 0.65 -16.28
C LEU A 87 0.79 0.59 -15.92
N GLU A 88 1.16 -0.11 -14.85
CA GLU A 88 2.51 -0.14 -14.27
C GLU A 88 3.09 1.26 -14.01
N LEU A 89 2.30 2.21 -13.49
CA LEU A 89 2.78 3.52 -13.03
C LEU A 89 3.30 3.42 -11.59
N HIS A 90 4.43 4.08 -11.32
CA HIS A 90 5.20 3.92 -10.08
C HIS A 90 5.30 5.21 -9.27
N ASN A 91 5.52 6.34 -9.95
CA ASN A 91 5.79 7.63 -9.31
C ASN A 91 4.77 8.68 -9.76
N LEU A 92 3.89 9.12 -8.85
CA LEU A 92 2.87 10.15 -9.12
C LEU A 92 2.57 10.97 -7.87
N ASP A 93 2.46 12.28 -8.04
CA ASP A 93 1.85 13.18 -7.04
C ASP A 93 0.39 13.41 -7.44
N ILE A 94 -0.54 13.18 -6.52
CA ILE A 94 -1.98 13.24 -6.77
C ILE A 94 -2.59 14.30 -5.85
N GLU A 95 -2.76 15.50 -6.38
CA GLU A 95 -3.47 16.58 -5.68
C GLU A 95 -4.97 16.32 -5.70
N ILE A 96 -5.62 16.50 -4.54
CA ILE A 96 -7.07 16.34 -4.35
C ILE A 96 -7.58 17.42 -3.39
N ASP A 97 -8.73 18.04 -3.69
CA ASP A 97 -9.35 19.12 -2.90
C ASP A 97 -10.53 18.65 -2.01
N ALA A 98 -10.65 17.34 -1.80
CA ALA A 98 -11.68 16.69 -1.02
C ALA A 98 -11.14 15.42 -0.33
N SER A 99 -11.91 14.84 0.60
CA SER A 99 -11.53 13.62 1.33
C SER A 99 -11.89 12.30 0.62
N GLU A 100 -12.42 12.35 -0.60
CA GLU A 100 -12.85 11.14 -1.35
C GLU A 100 -12.52 11.29 -2.84
N VAL A 101 -11.92 10.26 -3.42
CA VAL A 101 -11.67 10.18 -4.87
C VAL A 101 -13.00 10.17 -5.63
N PRO A 102 -13.17 11.00 -6.68
CA PRO A 102 -14.42 11.05 -7.43
C PRO A 102 -14.69 9.75 -8.18
N VAL A 103 -15.93 9.23 -8.10
CA VAL A 103 -16.30 7.93 -8.66
C VAL A 103 -16.38 7.90 -10.19
N ILE A 104 -16.54 9.06 -10.81
CA ILE A 104 -16.74 9.27 -12.26
C ILE A 104 -17.87 8.39 -12.82
N ASP A 105 -17.55 7.24 -13.43
CA ASP A 105 -18.51 6.30 -14.02
C ASP A 105 -18.64 4.98 -13.25
N GLY A 106 -17.97 4.85 -12.09
CA GLY A 106 -17.93 3.64 -11.28
C GLY A 106 -16.80 2.68 -11.61
N SER A 107 -15.96 2.96 -12.62
CA SER A 107 -14.90 2.06 -13.10
C SER A 107 -13.52 2.75 -13.12
N SER A 108 -12.47 2.00 -13.44
CA SER A 108 -11.12 2.54 -13.64
C SER A 108 -10.90 3.13 -15.04
N LYS A 109 -11.81 2.89 -16.01
CA LYS A 109 -11.60 3.29 -17.41
C LYS A 109 -11.38 4.80 -17.59
N PRO A 110 -12.14 5.72 -16.94
CA PRO A 110 -11.89 7.15 -17.07
C PRO A 110 -10.47 7.54 -16.62
N PHE A 111 -9.97 6.92 -15.55
CA PHE A 111 -8.60 7.14 -15.09
C PHE A 111 -7.56 6.56 -16.05
N VAL A 112 -7.80 5.38 -16.63
CA VAL A 112 -6.93 4.80 -17.68
C VAL A 112 -6.86 5.71 -18.92
N ASP A 113 -8.00 6.23 -19.37
CA ASP A 113 -8.06 7.14 -20.51
C ASP A 113 -7.31 8.46 -20.22
N LEU A 114 -7.45 8.99 -18.99
CA LEU A 114 -6.78 10.20 -18.52
C LEU A 114 -5.25 10.02 -18.40
N LEU A 115 -4.80 8.93 -17.78
CA LEU A 115 -3.38 8.61 -17.60
C LEU A 115 -2.68 8.36 -18.95
N ARG A 116 -3.39 7.81 -19.94
CA ARG A 116 -2.87 7.67 -21.32
C ARG A 116 -2.72 9.02 -22.03
N GLN A 117 -3.64 9.96 -21.82
CA GLN A 117 -3.51 11.34 -22.35
C GLN A 117 -2.29 12.08 -21.76
N ALA A 118 -1.88 11.73 -20.54
CA ALA A 118 -0.72 12.28 -19.85
C ALA A 118 0.64 11.89 -20.44
N GLU A 119 0.67 10.92 -21.38
CA GLU A 119 1.85 10.25 -21.94
C GLU A 119 2.71 9.56 -20.87
N ILE A 120 2.66 8.23 -20.80
CA ILE A 120 3.47 7.44 -19.86
C ILE A 120 4.93 7.39 -20.35
N ILE A 121 5.89 7.67 -19.45
CA ILE A 121 7.33 7.68 -19.71
C ILE A 121 8.08 6.81 -18.70
N GLU A 122 9.17 6.20 -19.14
CA GLU A 122 10.10 5.46 -18.28
C GLU A 122 11.07 6.41 -17.55
N GLN A 123 11.52 6.02 -16.37
CA GLN A 123 12.54 6.70 -15.57
C GLN A 123 13.74 5.76 -15.41
N ASP A 124 14.97 6.28 -15.34
CA ASP A 124 16.21 5.47 -15.25
C ASP A 124 16.46 4.92 -13.84
N ALA A 125 15.44 4.24 -13.31
CA ALA A 125 15.45 3.53 -12.03
C ALA A 125 14.79 2.15 -12.24
N PRO A 126 15.34 1.08 -11.66
CA PRO A 126 14.72 -0.24 -11.74
C PRO A 126 13.40 -0.25 -10.97
N LYS A 127 12.35 -0.89 -11.52
CA LYS A 127 11.11 -1.06 -10.77
C LYS A 127 11.23 -2.18 -9.74
N ARG A 128 10.61 -1.98 -8.57
CA ARG A 128 10.51 -3.00 -7.52
C ARG A 128 9.56 -4.11 -7.96
N VAL A 129 9.97 -5.37 -7.75
CA VAL A 129 9.18 -6.55 -8.11
C VAL A 129 9.13 -7.51 -6.93
N ILE A 130 7.94 -7.73 -6.38
CA ILE A 130 7.70 -8.77 -5.38
C ILE A 130 7.40 -10.09 -6.10
N THR A 131 8.07 -11.16 -5.70
CA THR A 131 7.84 -12.51 -6.24
C THR A 131 7.46 -13.44 -5.11
N ILE A 132 6.25 -13.99 -5.16
CA ILE A 132 5.77 -14.97 -4.19
C ILE A 132 6.50 -16.29 -4.42
N LYS A 133 7.20 -16.77 -3.38
CA LYS A 133 7.98 -18.02 -3.41
C LYS A 133 7.28 -19.18 -2.70
N GLU A 134 6.44 -18.87 -1.72
CA GLU A 134 5.66 -19.81 -0.92
C GLU A 134 4.21 -19.30 -0.81
N PRO A 135 3.19 -20.17 -0.65
CA PRO A 135 1.81 -19.76 -0.46
C PRO A 135 1.60 -18.83 0.75
N ILE A 136 0.94 -17.70 0.55
CA ILE A 136 0.50 -16.79 1.61
C ILE A 136 -1.03 -16.73 1.58
N SER A 137 -1.70 -17.15 2.65
CA SER A 137 -3.16 -17.20 2.74
C SER A 137 -3.74 -16.35 3.87
N ILE A 138 -4.94 -15.82 3.62
CA ILE A 138 -5.84 -15.25 4.62
C ILE A 138 -7.17 -16.01 4.52
N MET A 139 -7.68 -16.46 5.65
CA MET A 139 -8.99 -17.11 5.78
C MET A 139 -9.79 -16.38 6.86
N ASP A 140 -11.03 -16.03 6.55
CA ASP A 140 -11.93 -15.29 7.44
C ASP A 140 -13.36 -15.77 7.20
N ASN A 141 -13.83 -16.69 8.05
CA ASN A 141 -15.11 -17.39 7.88
C ASN A 141 -15.20 -18.09 6.50
N GLU A 142 -16.15 -17.70 5.64
CA GLU A 142 -16.29 -18.22 4.27
C GLU A 142 -15.39 -17.52 3.24
N VAL A 143 -14.68 -16.47 3.64
CA VAL A 143 -13.77 -15.72 2.76
C VAL A 143 -12.40 -16.38 2.78
N THR A 144 -11.83 -16.60 1.61
CA THR A 144 -10.47 -17.11 1.45
C THR A 144 -9.77 -16.33 0.35
N ILE A 145 -8.56 -15.84 0.62
CA ILE A 145 -7.69 -15.27 -0.40
C ILE A 145 -6.26 -15.78 -0.22
N VAL A 146 -5.65 -16.24 -1.31
CA VAL A 146 -4.32 -16.88 -1.31
C VAL A 146 -3.47 -16.29 -2.42
N ALA A 147 -2.25 -15.89 -2.11
CA ALA A 147 -1.20 -15.62 -3.08
C ALA A 147 -0.31 -16.85 -3.23
N LEU A 148 -0.26 -17.42 -4.43
CA LEU A 148 0.56 -18.57 -4.79
C LEU A 148 1.76 -18.13 -5.65
N PRO A 149 2.86 -18.90 -5.67
CA PRO A 149 3.95 -18.71 -6.63
C PRO A 149 3.45 -18.80 -8.08
N SER A 150 4.00 -17.97 -8.97
CA SER A 150 3.64 -17.98 -10.40
C SER A 150 4.82 -17.53 -11.26
N GLU A 151 5.06 -18.27 -12.34
CA GLU A 151 6.04 -17.92 -13.38
C GLU A 151 5.48 -16.90 -14.39
N ASN A 152 4.15 -16.82 -14.51
CA ASN A 152 3.43 -16.07 -15.55
C ASN A 152 3.18 -14.59 -15.19
N GLY A 153 3.95 -14.02 -14.27
CA GLY A 153 3.68 -12.66 -13.75
C GLY A 153 2.52 -12.66 -12.75
N LEU A 154 1.56 -11.76 -12.91
CA LEU A 154 0.36 -11.71 -12.08
C LEU A 154 -0.81 -12.41 -12.77
N THR A 155 -1.36 -13.44 -12.14
CA THR A 155 -2.64 -14.05 -12.51
C THR A 155 -3.62 -13.83 -11.36
N VAL A 156 -4.87 -13.49 -11.66
CA VAL A 156 -5.95 -13.39 -10.67
C VAL A 156 -7.06 -14.35 -11.07
N SER A 157 -7.43 -15.24 -10.16
CA SER A 157 -8.65 -16.04 -10.21
C SER A 157 -9.57 -15.59 -9.08
N TYR A 158 -10.76 -15.13 -9.43
CA TYR A 158 -11.72 -14.59 -8.47
C TYR A 158 -13.04 -15.31 -8.59
N THR A 159 -13.57 -15.78 -7.46
CA THR A 159 -14.93 -16.30 -7.31
C THR A 159 -15.71 -15.38 -6.38
N LEU A 160 -16.68 -14.63 -6.90
CA LEU A 160 -17.71 -14.02 -6.07
C LEU A 160 -18.90 -14.96 -5.95
N ASN A 161 -19.64 -14.83 -4.86
CA ASN A 161 -20.87 -15.56 -4.64
C ASN A 161 -21.85 -14.69 -3.86
N TYR A 162 -22.95 -14.34 -4.55
CA TYR A 162 -24.15 -13.67 -4.03
C TYR A 162 -25.37 -14.59 -4.27
N ASP A 163 -25.31 -15.82 -3.76
CA ASP A 163 -26.39 -16.81 -3.80
C ASP A 163 -27.74 -16.20 -3.37
N GLY A 164 -28.82 -16.57 -4.07
CA GLY A 164 -30.16 -16.03 -3.83
C GLY A 164 -30.42 -14.63 -4.44
N THR A 165 -29.46 -14.06 -5.16
CA THR A 165 -29.62 -12.78 -5.88
C THR A 165 -29.43 -12.94 -7.40
N TYR A 166 -29.78 -11.91 -8.18
CA TYR A 166 -29.55 -11.88 -9.62
C TYR A 166 -28.06 -11.98 -10.01
N ILE A 167 -27.14 -11.51 -9.14
CA ILE A 167 -25.68 -11.57 -9.38
C ILE A 167 -25.21 -13.03 -9.41
N GLY A 168 -25.75 -13.86 -8.51
CA GLY A 168 -25.40 -15.27 -8.36
C GLY A 168 -23.92 -15.52 -8.02
N SER A 169 -23.42 -16.67 -8.45
CA SER A 169 -22.02 -17.05 -8.34
C SER A 169 -21.31 -16.82 -9.68
N GLN A 170 -20.15 -16.17 -9.66
CA GLN A 170 -19.35 -15.87 -10.87
C GLN A 170 -17.88 -16.14 -10.60
N HIS A 171 -17.22 -16.74 -11.60
CA HIS A 171 -15.79 -16.99 -11.58
C HIS A 171 -15.12 -16.41 -12.82
N LEU A 172 -13.99 -15.73 -12.63
CA LEU A 172 -13.12 -15.28 -13.72
C LEU A 172 -11.66 -15.52 -13.34
N SER A 173 -10.87 -15.99 -14.30
CA SER A 173 -9.41 -16.18 -14.17
C SER A 173 -8.71 -15.54 -15.36
N LEU A 174 -7.77 -14.63 -15.10
CA LEU A 174 -7.00 -13.96 -16.15
C LEU A 174 -5.57 -13.60 -15.72
N ASN A 175 -4.69 -13.49 -16.71
CA ASN A 175 -3.39 -12.86 -16.55
C ASN A 175 -3.55 -11.33 -16.60
N ILE A 176 -2.90 -10.62 -15.67
CA ILE A 176 -2.97 -9.17 -15.54
C ILE A 176 -1.72 -8.52 -16.15
N ASN A 177 -1.94 -7.70 -17.16
CA ASN A 177 -0.95 -6.85 -17.81
C ASN A 177 -1.65 -5.59 -18.38
N GLU A 178 -0.90 -4.63 -18.91
CA GLU A 178 -1.42 -3.33 -19.38
C GLU A 178 -2.53 -3.45 -20.45
N ILE A 179 -2.53 -4.53 -21.24
CA ILE A 179 -3.53 -4.77 -22.28
C ILE A 179 -4.78 -5.38 -21.64
N SER A 180 -4.65 -6.52 -20.96
CA SER A 180 -5.78 -7.24 -20.37
C SER A 180 -6.47 -6.41 -19.29
N PHE A 181 -5.71 -5.66 -18.47
CA PHE A 181 -6.31 -4.74 -17.50
C PHE A 181 -7.18 -3.68 -18.20
N ALA A 182 -6.64 -3.01 -19.24
CA ALA A 182 -7.33 -1.91 -19.89
C ALA A 182 -8.58 -2.33 -20.70
N SER A 183 -8.59 -3.54 -21.28
CA SER A 183 -9.73 -4.05 -22.05
C SER A 183 -10.73 -4.86 -21.23
N GLU A 184 -10.26 -5.73 -20.32
CA GLU A 184 -11.09 -6.72 -19.63
C GLU A 184 -11.56 -6.28 -18.24
N ILE A 185 -10.80 -5.43 -17.54
CA ILE A 185 -11.03 -5.11 -16.12
C ILE A 185 -11.42 -3.65 -15.92
N ALA A 186 -10.63 -2.71 -16.45
CA ALA A 186 -10.80 -1.28 -16.21
C ALA A 186 -12.21 -0.73 -16.51
N PRO A 187 -12.97 -1.22 -17.52
CA PRO A 187 -14.34 -0.74 -17.77
C PRO A 187 -15.41 -1.29 -16.82
N ALA A 188 -15.10 -2.24 -15.92
CA ALA A 188 -16.08 -2.87 -15.06
C ALA A 188 -16.46 -1.96 -13.87
N ARG A 189 -17.74 -1.65 -13.74
CA ARG A 189 -18.25 -0.67 -12.76
C ARG A 189 -18.61 -1.27 -11.42
N THR A 190 -18.53 -0.43 -10.40
CA THR A 190 -18.95 -0.72 -9.05
C THR A 190 -20.45 -0.99 -8.97
N PHE A 191 -20.82 -1.82 -8.00
CA PHE A 191 -22.15 -2.41 -7.92
C PHE A 191 -22.61 -2.62 -6.48
N CYS A 192 -23.92 -2.64 -6.28
CA CYS A 192 -24.56 -2.95 -5.01
C CYS A 192 -25.94 -3.57 -5.23
N LEU A 193 -26.37 -4.44 -4.31
CA LEU A 193 -27.77 -4.84 -4.25
C LEU A 193 -28.61 -3.65 -3.77
N LYS A 194 -29.85 -3.55 -4.25
CA LYS A 194 -30.76 -2.44 -3.93
C LYS A 194 -31.01 -2.28 -2.42
N ASN A 195 -31.17 -3.38 -1.70
CA ASN A 195 -31.32 -3.38 -0.24
C ASN A 195 -30.05 -2.87 0.49
N GLU A 196 -28.85 -3.21 0.02
CA GLU A 196 -27.59 -2.69 0.57
C GLU A 196 -27.44 -1.19 0.30
N ALA A 197 -27.84 -0.72 -0.90
CA ALA A 197 -27.86 0.69 -1.24
C ALA A 197 -28.81 1.47 -0.33
N ASP A 198 -30.01 0.94 -0.07
CA ASP A 198 -31.00 1.56 0.81
C ASP A 198 -30.50 1.66 2.26
N VAL A 199 -29.79 0.63 2.77
CA VAL A 199 -29.13 0.67 4.09
C VAL A 199 -28.03 1.74 4.15
N LEU A 200 -27.19 1.84 3.12
CA LEU A 200 -26.14 2.88 3.06
C LEU A 200 -26.75 4.29 3.02
N LEU A 201 -27.80 4.49 2.22
CA LEU A 201 -28.51 5.77 2.14
C LEU A 201 -29.15 6.16 3.47
N GLN A 202 -29.73 5.21 4.21
CA GLN A 202 -30.25 5.43 5.58
C GLN A 202 -29.15 5.82 6.57
N GLN A 203 -27.91 5.33 6.37
CA GLN A 203 -26.73 5.73 7.14
C GLN A 203 -26.13 7.07 6.67
N GLY A 204 -26.71 7.74 5.68
CA GLY A 204 -26.21 8.99 5.12
C GLY A 204 -24.96 8.81 4.23
N LEU A 205 -24.72 7.59 3.75
CA LEU A 205 -23.68 7.23 2.79
C LEU A 205 -24.27 7.07 1.38
N GLY A 206 -23.41 6.91 0.36
CA GLY A 206 -23.84 6.71 -1.04
C GLY A 206 -24.41 7.95 -1.72
N LYS A 207 -24.14 9.16 -1.19
CA LYS A 207 -24.76 10.42 -1.65
C LYS A 207 -24.38 10.84 -3.08
N GLY A 208 -23.27 10.33 -3.62
CA GLY A 208 -22.87 10.53 -5.02
C GLY A 208 -23.28 9.39 -5.96
N ALA A 209 -23.86 8.32 -5.43
CA ALA A 209 -24.29 7.16 -6.22
C ALA A 209 -25.51 7.50 -7.09
N ASN A 210 -25.52 6.98 -8.32
CA ASN A 210 -26.66 6.99 -9.22
C ASN A 210 -26.52 5.83 -10.22
N TYR A 211 -27.60 5.51 -10.94
CA TYR A 211 -27.62 4.36 -11.85
C TYR A 211 -26.58 4.44 -12.98
N LYS A 212 -25.99 5.60 -13.30
CA LYS A 212 -24.93 5.70 -14.33
C LYS A 212 -23.55 5.36 -13.80
N ASN A 213 -23.24 5.69 -12.54
CA ASN A 213 -21.94 5.47 -11.90
C ASN A 213 -21.91 4.31 -10.91
N THR A 214 -23.04 3.63 -10.69
CA THR A 214 -23.14 2.42 -9.85
C THR A 214 -24.20 1.51 -10.46
N LEU A 215 -23.86 0.25 -10.66
CA LEU A 215 -24.83 -0.79 -11.01
C LEU A 215 -25.63 -1.14 -9.76
N VAL A 216 -26.91 -0.80 -9.74
CA VAL A 216 -27.82 -1.18 -8.65
C VAL A 216 -28.64 -2.38 -9.10
N ILE A 217 -28.66 -3.45 -8.31
CA ILE A 217 -29.25 -4.74 -8.69
C ILE A 217 -30.41 -5.12 -7.77
N ASP A 218 -31.54 -5.49 -8.34
CA ASP A 218 -32.69 -6.09 -7.63
C ASP A 218 -32.87 -7.58 -8.00
N SER A 219 -34.07 -8.12 -7.79
CA SER A 219 -34.43 -9.49 -8.19
C SER A 219 -34.61 -9.68 -9.70
N ASN A 220 -34.84 -8.61 -10.45
CA ASN A 220 -35.15 -8.61 -11.87
C ASN A 220 -33.90 -8.34 -12.73
N GLY A 221 -32.94 -7.57 -12.22
CA GLY A 221 -31.66 -7.32 -12.86
C GLY A 221 -30.99 -6.03 -12.43
N VAL A 222 -30.24 -5.44 -13.35
CA VAL A 222 -29.67 -4.10 -13.19
C VAL A 222 -30.76 -3.05 -13.43
N ILE A 223 -30.88 -2.08 -12.53
CA ILE A 223 -31.85 -0.98 -12.61
C ILE A 223 -31.27 0.17 -13.43
N ASP A 224 -32.05 0.66 -14.40
CA ASP A 224 -31.80 1.86 -15.24
C ASP A 224 -30.39 1.95 -15.88
N ASN A 225 -29.75 0.79 -16.11
CA ASN A 225 -28.42 0.65 -16.69
C ASN A 225 -28.25 -0.77 -17.26
N GLU A 226 -27.29 -0.96 -18.14
CA GLU A 226 -26.97 -2.23 -18.79
C GLU A 226 -25.54 -2.66 -18.45
N LEU A 227 -25.27 -3.96 -18.44
CA LEU A 227 -23.93 -4.50 -18.20
C LEU A 227 -23.01 -4.28 -19.42
N ARG A 228 -21.78 -3.82 -19.17
CA ARG A 228 -20.67 -3.76 -20.15
C ARG A 228 -20.09 -5.13 -20.45
N PHE A 229 -20.15 -6.04 -19.47
CA PHE A 229 -19.73 -7.43 -19.59
C PHE A 229 -20.74 -8.34 -18.89
N LYS A 230 -20.98 -9.54 -19.42
CA LYS A 230 -21.87 -10.53 -18.77
C LYS A 230 -21.45 -10.86 -17.33
N ASP A 231 -20.16 -10.76 -17.07
CA ASP A 231 -19.42 -11.03 -15.83
C ASP A 231 -18.81 -9.74 -15.23
N GLU A 232 -19.45 -8.58 -15.43
CA GLU A 232 -18.96 -7.27 -14.96
C GLU A 232 -18.73 -7.23 -13.44
N PHE A 233 -19.56 -7.92 -12.64
CA PHE A 233 -19.44 -7.95 -11.18
C PHE A 233 -18.13 -8.59 -10.71
N VAL A 234 -17.72 -9.73 -11.30
CA VAL A 234 -16.46 -10.40 -10.92
C VAL A 234 -15.24 -9.67 -11.49
N ARG A 235 -15.36 -9.04 -12.66
CA ARG A 235 -14.34 -8.12 -13.20
C ARG A 235 -14.11 -6.93 -12.27
N HIS A 236 -15.18 -6.35 -11.74
CA HIS A 236 -15.08 -5.26 -10.77
C HIS A 236 -14.45 -5.72 -9.45
N LYS A 237 -14.75 -6.93 -8.97
CA LYS A 237 -14.04 -7.50 -7.80
C LYS A 237 -12.56 -7.78 -8.02
N ILE A 238 -12.14 -8.02 -9.25
CA ILE A 238 -10.71 -8.04 -9.63
C ILE A 238 -10.14 -6.61 -9.68
N LEU A 239 -10.89 -5.63 -10.19
CA LEU A 239 -10.51 -4.22 -10.17
C LEU A 239 -10.23 -3.72 -8.75
N ASP A 240 -11.15 -3.97 -7.80
CA ASP A 240 -10.99 -3.69 -6.36
C ASP A 240 -9.67 -4.27 -5.83
N LEU A 241 -9.46 -5.57 -6.05
CA LEU A 241 -8.29 -6.31 -5.57
C LEU A 241 -6.98 -5.75 -6.17
N LEU A 242 -6.96 -5.36 -7.44
CA LEU A 242 -5.79 -4.72 -8.05
C LEU A 242 -5.52 -3.32 -7.48
N GLY A 243 -6.57 -2.58 -7.11
CA GLY A 243 -6.46 -1.33 -6.37
C GLY A 243 -5.81 -1.53 -5.00
N ASP A 244 -6.27 -2.53 -4.24
CA ASP A 244 -5.70 -2.86 -2.93
C ASP A 244 -4.25 -3.40 -3.07
N LEU A 245 -3.95 -4.22 -4.07
CA LEU A 245 -2.59 -4.75 -4.30
C LEU A 245 -1.56 -3.64 -4.64
N SER A 246 -1.99 -2.48 -5.14
CA SER A 246 -1.12 -1.34 -5.43
C SER A 246 -0.36 -0.83 -4.19
N LEU A 247 -0.93 -1.02 -2.99
CA LEU A 247 -0.36 -0.62 -1.70
C LEU A 247 1.02 -1.23 -1.44
N LEU A 248 1.33 -2.35 -2.10
CA LEU A 248 2.65 -2.98 -2.07
C LEU A 248 3.76 -2.11 -2.71
N ASN A 249 3.40 -1.09 -3.50
CA ASN A 249 4.30 -0.23 -4.28
C ASN A 249 5.40 -1.04 -5.01
N ALA A 250 4.95 -2.06 -5.74
CA ALA A 250 5.77 -2.99 -6.50
C ALA A 250 4.92 -3.73 -7.55
N SER A 251 5.55 -4.16 -8.64
CA SER A 251 4.93 -5.16 -9.52
C SER A 251 4.91 -6.52 -8.83
N LEU A 252 3.79 -7.25 -8.89
CA LEU A 252 3.65 -8.55 -8.23
C LEU A 252 3.80 -9.71 -9.23
N LYS A 253 4.56 -10.74 -8.86
CA LYS A 253 4.54 -12.06 -9.50
C LYS A 253 3.89 -13.05 -8.54
N ALA A 254 2.65 -13.43 -8.83
CA ALA A 254 1.82 -14.29 -8.02
C ALA A 254 0.66 -14.84 -8.85
N HIS A 255 0.07 -15.94 -8.40
CA HIS A 255 -1.30 -16.30 -8.74
C HIS A 255 -2.17 -16.04 -7.51
N ILE A 256 -3.00 -14.99 -7.57
CA ILE A 256 -3.96 -14.68 -6.51
C ILE A 256 -5.24 -15.47 -6.77
N VAL A 257 -5.66 -16.27 -5.80
CA VAL A 257 -6.94 -16.98 -5.80
C VAL A 257 -7.81 -16.40 -4.69
N ALA A 258 -8.92 -15.78 -5.05
CA ALA A 258 -9.84 -15.10 -4.14
C ALA A 258 -11.25 -15.71 -4.21
N VAL A 259 -11.85 -15.98 -3.05
CA VAL A 259 -13.23 -16.47 -2.90
C VAL A 259 -13.94 -15.59 -1.88
N LYS A 260 -15.03 -14.94 -2.31
CA LYS A 260 -15.84 -13.99 -1.50
C LYS A 260 -15.05 -12.82 -0.86
N SER A 261 -13.87 -12.47 -1.40
CA SER A 261 -13.00 -11.42 -0.81
C SER A 261 -13.60 -10.00 -0.91
N GLY A 262 -12.98 -9.07 -0.19
CA GLY A 262 -13.20 -7.62 -0.31
C GLY A 262 -12.07 -6.86 0.35
N HIS A 263 -12.15 -5.52 0.41
CA HIS A 263 -11.06 -4.65 0.86
C HIS A 263 -10.42 -5.08 2.18
N SER A 264 -11.20 -5.49 3.19
CA SER A 264 -10.64 -5.95 4.47
C SER A 264 -9.71 -7.16 4.32
N THR A 265 -10.11 -8.20 3.58
CA THR A 265 -9.28 -9.39 3.36
C THR A 265 -8.18 -9.17 2.33
N ASN A 266 -8.41 -8.30 1.34
CA ASN A 266 -7.38 -7.84 0.41
C ASN A 266 -6.25 -7.11 1.16
N VAL A 267 -6.58 -6.16 2.04
CA VAL A 267 -5.63 -5.42 2.88
C VAL A 267 -4.92 -6.34 3.88
N LYS A 268 -5.61 -7.34 4.47
CA LYS A 268 -4.96 -8.38 5.29
C LYS A 268 -3.91 -9.16 4.47
N LEU A 269 -4.21 -9.54 3.22
CA LEU A 269 -3.26 -10.23 2.34
C LEU A 269 -2.08 -9.33 1.98
N VAL A 270 -2.33 -8.08 1.59
CA VAL A 270 -1.30 -7.07 1.29
C VAL A 270 -0.36 -6.89 2.48
N LYS A 271 -0.89 -6.74 3.70
CA LYS A 271 -0.10 -6.63 4.93
C LYS A 271 0.75 -7.88 5.15
N LYS A 272 0.24 -9.08 4.89
CA LYS A 272 1.00 -10.34 5.01
C LYS A 272 2.06 -10.52 3.92
N ILE A 273 1.77 -10.15 2.65
CA ILE A 273 2.76 -10.13 1.57
C ILE A 273 3.88 -9.14 1.89
N TRP A 274 3.53 -7.95 2.40
CA TRP A 274 4.52 -6.94 2.79
C TRP A 274 5.42 -7.43 3.93
N GLU A 275 4.85 -8.06 4.96
CA GLU A 275 5.61 -8.64 6.08
C GLU A 275 6.57 -9.75 5.64
N VAL A 276 6.13 -10.64 4.74
CA VAL A 276 6.90 -11.84 4.33
C VAL A 276 7.87 -11.55 3.17
N CYS A 277 7.52 -10.64 2.27
CA CYS A 277 8.24 -10.44 1.00
C CYS A 277 8.92 -9.06 0.87
N SER A 278 8.77 -8.15 1.83
CA SER A 278 9.65 -6.99 1.88
C SER A 278 11.05 -7.44 2.27
N GLU A 279 12.01 -7.17 1.40
CA GLU A 279 13.41 -7.14 1.83
C GLU A 279 13.52 -6.18 3.02
N PRO A 280 14.19 -6.56 4.12
CA PRO A 280 14.37 -5.67 5.25
C PRO A 280 15.11 -4.43 4.74
N GLN A 281 14.46 -3.26 4.79
CA GLN A 281 15.08 -2.04 4.27
C GLN A 281 16.41 -1.83 5.00
N GLU A 282 17.46 -1.51 4.23
CA GLU A 282 18.72 -1.02 4.79
C GLU A 282 18.46 0.35 5.44
N GLY A 283 18.06 0.30 6.72
CA GLY A 283 17.53 1.43 7.48
C GLY A 283 16.41 1.07 8.47
N SER A 284 15.68 -0.03 8.27
CA SER A 284 14.53 -0.43 9.11
C SER A 284 14.69 -1.75 9.88
N LYS A 285 15.85 -2.43 9.79
CA LYS A 285 16.21 -3.44 10.80
C LYS A 285 16.42 -2.77 12.16
N LYS A 286 15.39 -2.81 13.02
CA LYS A 286 15.66 -2.99 14.45
C LYS A 286 16.43 -4.31 14.56
N PRO A 287 17.66 -4.33 15.12
CA PRO A 287 18.34 -5.59 15.37
C PRO A 287 17.46 -6.45 16.29
N GLU A 288 17.46 -7.77 16.07
CA GLU A 288 16.63 -8.73 16.83
C GLU A 288 16.97 -8.78 18.33
N THR A 289 18.04 -8.10 18.74
CA THR A 289 18.40 -7.81 20.12
C THR A 289 18.38 -6.31 20.38
N TRP A 290 17.24 -5.80 20.87
CA TRP A 290 17.21 -4.55 21.62
C TRP A 290 17.39 -4.89 23.10
N LEU A 291 18.51 -4.45 23.69
CA LEU A 291 18.72 -4.47 25.14
C LEU A 291 18.88 -3.01 25.55
N ASP A 292 17.91 -2.47 26.29
CA ASP A 292 18.06 -1.12 26.84
C ASP A 292 19.08 -1.09 27.98
N VAL A 293 19.35 0.10 28.52
CA VAL A 293 20.30 0.29 29.62
C VAL A 293 19.94 -0.51 30.89
N ARG A 294 18.66 -0.89 31.08
CA ARG A 294 18.18 -1.70 32.20
C ARG A 294 18.37 -3.19 31.93
N GLU A 295 18.21 -3.63 30.69
CA GLU A 295 18.51 -4.99 30.23
C GLU A 295 20.02 -5.27 30.27
N MET A 296 20.85 -4.38 29.70
CA MET A 296 22.32 -4.52 29.69
C MET A 296 22.91 -4.59 31.11
N ALA A 297 22.33 -3.83 32.06
CA ALA A 297 22.73 -3.87 33.46
C ALA A 297 22.53 -5.24 34.14
N LYS A 298 21.64 -6.11 33.62
CA LYS A 298 21.42 -7.46 34.19
C LYS A 298 22.49 -8.46 33.80
N ILE A 299 23.12 -8.27 32.63
CA ILE A 299 24.02 -9.25 32.01
C ILE A 299 25.47 -9.01 32.45
N LEU A 300 25.89 -7.74 32.50
CA LEU A 300 27.29 -7.40 32.67
C LEU A 300 27.64 -7.24 34.17
N PRO A 301 28.67 -7.96 34.68
CA PRO A 301 28.95 -8.03 36.11
C PRO A 301 29.66 -6.78 36.68
N HIS A 302 30.17 -5.91 35.80
CA HIS A 302 30.94 -4.74 36.19
C HIS A 302 30.05 -3.56 36.63
N ARG A 303 30.55 -2.79 37.59
CA ARG A 303 30.08 -1.48 38.10
C ARG A 303 31.39 -0.72 38.44
N TYR A 304 31.52 0.61 38.43
CA TYR A 304 30.62 1.62 38.98
C TYR A 304 29.83 2.31 37.82
N PRO A 305 30.04 3.56 37.37
CA PRO A 305 29.50 4.02 36.08
C PRO A 305 30.39 3.52 34.93
N MET A 306 30.56 2.19 34.82
CA MET A 306 31.49 1.56 33.87
C MET A 306 30.84 0.38 33.14
N LEU A 307 30.33 0.70 31.95
CA LEU A 307 30.59 -0.08 30.75
C LEU A 307 31.23 0.88 29.74
N LEU A 308 32.36 0.46 29.17
CA LEU A 308 33.24 1.28 28.34
C LEU A 308 32.87 1.27 26.85
N ILE A 309 31.72 0.71 26.49
CA ILE A 309 31.25 0.59 25.10
C ILE A 309 29.92 1.33 24.98
N ASP A 310 29.85 2.32 24.10
CA ASP A 310 28.64 3.13 23.88
C ASP A 310 27.67 2.44 22.92
N LYS A 311 28.19 1.63 21.99
CA LYS A 311 27.40 0.90 20.98
C LYS A 311 28.12 -0.36 20.53
N VAL A 312 27.42 -1.49 20.45
CA VAL A 312 27.87 -2.68 19.71
C VAL A 312 27.29 -2.61 18.30
N ILE A 313 28.12 -2.86 17.28
CA ILE A 313 27.73 -2.82 15.86
C ILE A 313 27.70 -4.21 15.20
N GLU A 314 28.36 -5.20 15.79
CA GLU A 314 28.38 -6.59 15.34
C GLU A 314 28.47 -7.53 16.55
N LEU A 315 27.78 -8.67 16.50
CA LEU A 315 27.77 -9.69 17.56
C LEU A 315 27.40 -11.07 16.98
N GLU A 316 28.34 -12.03 16.99
CA GLU A 316 28.12 -13.44 16.60
C GLU A 316 28.06 -14.32 17.86
N GLY A 317 26.92 -14.28 18.56
CA GLY A 317 26.71 -15.05 19.78
C GLY A 317 27.79 -14.79 20.85
N TYR A 318 28.49 -15.83 21.28
CA TYR A 318 29.61 -15.75 22.23
C TYR A 318 31.00 -15.85 21.57
N LYS A 319 31.09 -15.71 20.24
CA LYS A 319 32.36 -15.89 19.49
C LYS A 319 33.02 -14.60 19.07
N HIS A 320 32.23 -13.58 18.71
CA HIS A 320 32.72 -12.34 18.13
C HIS A 320 31.81 -11.16 18.49
N ALA A 321 32.39 -9.99 18.71
CA ALA A 321 31.70 -8.72 18.89
C ALA A 321 32.55 -7.55 18.35
N VAL A 322 31.91 -6.48 17.88
CA VAL A 322 32.57 -5.20 17.55
C VAL A 322 31.88 -4.06 18.28
N GLY A 323 32.63 -3.36 19.13
CA GLY A 323 32.17 -2.21 19.91
C GLY A 323 32.66 -0.87 19.37
N ILE A 324 31.94 0.20 19.72
CA ILE A 324 32.32 1.61 19.55
C ILE A 324 32.31 2.26 20.93
N LYS A 325 33.38 2.99 21.25
CA LYS A 325 33.47 3.91 22.38
C LYS A 325 33.84 5.30 21.87
N ASN A 326 32.96 6.26 22.05
CA ASN A 326 33.25 7.68 21.87
C ASN A 326 33.94 8.18 23.14
N VAL A 327 35.13 8.75 22.97
CA VAL A 327 35.92 9.28 24.07
C VAL A 327 35.80 10.80 24.04
N THR A 328 35.40 11.41 25.16
CA THR A 328 35.30 12.87 25.27
C THR A 328 36.20 13.41 26.38
N ILE A 329 36.75 14.62 26.20
CA ILE A 329 37.63 15.27 27.19
C ILE A 329 36.99 15.46 28.57
N ASN A 330 35.67 15.40 28.65
CA ASN A 330 34.89 15.58 29.87
C ASN A 330 34.75 14.30 30.71
N GLU A 331 35.27 13.15 30.28
CA GLU A 331 35.17 11.92 31.06
C GLU A 331 36.03 11.96 32.35
N PRO A 332 35.56 11.37 33.48
CA PRO A 332 36.14 11.63 34.80
C PRO A 332 37.64 11.29 34.93
N PHE A 333 38.11 10.29 34.19
CA PHE A 333 39.52 9.86 34.22
C PHE A 333 40.49 10.85 33.55
N PHE A 334 40.01 11.80 32.73
CA PHE A 334 40.85 12.86 32.17
C PHE A 334 41.15 14.00 33.17
N GLN A 335 40.36 14.16 34.24
CA GLN A 335 40.53 15.28 35.17
C GLN A 335 41.70 15.13 36.15
N GLY A 336 42.27 13.92 36.31
CA GLY A 336 43.27 13.64 37.34
C GLY A 336 44.65 13.15 36.87
N HIS A 337 44.79 12.66 35.63
CA HIS A 337 45.99 11.89 35.26
C HIS A 337 47.16 12.76 34.74
N PHE A 338 46.89 13.81 33.95
CA PHE A 338 47.90 14.81 33.56
C PHE A 338 47.24 16.20 33.35
N PRO A 339 47.57 17.24 34.14
CA PRO A 339 47.01 18.58 33.96
C PRO A 339 47.25 19.13 32.55
N GLY A 340 46.16 19.51 31.87
CA GLY A 340 46.20 20.06 30.51
C GLY A 340 46.54 19.05 29.39
N ARG A 341 46.61 17.75 29.67
CA ARG A 341 46.86 16.70 28.67
C ARG A 341 45.88 15.52 28.84
N PRO A 342 44.78 15.47 28.10
CA PRO A 342 43.81 14.37 28.19
C PRO A 342 44.37 13.09 27.56
N ILE A 343 45.06 12.29 28.38
CA ILE A 343 45.61 10.98 27.98
C ILE A 343 44.75 9.88 28.62
N MET A 344 44.21 8.99 27.79
CA MET A 344 43.39 7.87 28.27
C MET A 344 44.28 6.83 28.96
N PRO A 345 44.00 6.43 30.22
CA PRO A 345 44.82 5.44 30.92
C PRO A 345 44.93 4.12 30.16
N GLY A 346 46.13 3.54 30.09
CA GLY A 346 46.39 2.33 29.29
C GLY A 346 45.55 1.12 29.68
N VAL A 347 45.18 0.98 30.95
CA VAL A 347 44.26 -0.06 31.43
C VAL A 347 42.89 0.06 30.75
N LEU A 348 42.36 1.27 30.61
CA LEU A 348 41.06 1.50 29.95
C LEU A 348 41.11 1.31 28.43
N GLN A 349 42.29 1.39 27.82
CA GLN A 349 42.47 1.05 26.41
C GLN A 349 42.41 -0.46 26.20
N ILE A 350 42.95 -1.25 27.14
CA ILE A 350 42.93 -2.71 27.11
C ILE A 350 41.54 -3.27 27.48
N GLU A 351 40.86 -2.70 28.47
CA GLU A 351 39.51 -3.11 28.89
C GLU A 351 38.38 -2.67 27.92
N ALA A 352 38.72 -1.89 26.88
CA ALA A 352 37.80 -1.49 25.81
C ALA A 352 38.03 -2.25 24.48
N MET A 353 38.97 -3.20 24.47
CA MET A 353 39.25 -4.14 23.36
C MET A 353 38.63 -5.52 23.64
#